data_AF-A0A9D5VW25-F1
#
_entry.id   AF-A0A9D5VW25-F1
#
_cell.length_a   1.000
_cell.length_b   1.000
_cell.length_c   1.000
_cell.angle_alpha   90.00
_cell.angle_beta   90.00
_cell.angle_gamma   90.00
#
_symmetry.space_group_name_H-M   'P 1'
#
loop_
_entity.id
_entity.type
_entity.pdbx_description
1 polymer ?
#
loop_
_entity_poly.entity_id
_entity_poly.type
_entity_poly.pdbx_seq_one_letter_code
_entity_poly.pdbx_strand_id
1 'polypeptide(L)'
;SQKIQEKEEIKKIIQNISIESEFNNIIFVIPDALFDETVFNKFLDYQARANVADRHNFKEDQASNQDYAKKVLEQWINSLKNGYVEWYLSQEKGNILRSDFNEIVNVNLSSKIFSCGLETIKEAKKNKNVWTEKMANKTAEIFLFADTRTIIESKTASGPERYTREILKNNIGEYIVNEELKFKDDVDPNHPLFQMSKKIESEIEKQKNPGVFNLGNTLKFLTKVPFGMYKNMIYFATIGFLMKQYIGKLYESGTGKPIEKEMMRDKTLMLFKYWENGKESSKLEVRLGTREEKKLINVLSEILGLKNIESLSDVRWKIRSWIKESEYPLWVFKLDENSTDDINTAINHIIELIESMDSEITHKDIKTTLNKVDAVKTDLSLLLQKSKSYNLFIIWLGQIDNVEIKEDNIKPIIEYIRQNMSEEIGVESWKESSVREKVKDWYNIQLKKHIEETKKTLPQPPKQPPIGVPKALPEPGELKLSVIEKIEQSNEVTLKRVLKRMIEENPEIKVFFEKYLS
;
A
#
# COMPACT_ATOMS: atom_id res chain seq x y z
N SER A 1 -13.62 53.19 -31.31
CA SER A 1 -12.68 52.79 -32.38
C SER A 1 -11.52 51.97 -31.81
N GLN A 2 -10.76 52.50 -30.84
CA GLN A 2 -9.59 51.82 -30.25
C GLN A 2 -9.90 50.49 -29.53
N LYS A 3 -10.87 50.44 -28.61
CA LYS A 3 -11.23 49.18 -27.90
C LYS A 3 -11.78 48.07 -28.80
N ILE A 4 -12.34 48.44 -29.96
CA ILE A 4 -12.77 47.46 -30.97
C ILE A 4 -11.53 46.85 -31.63
N GLN A 5 -10.53 47.67 -31.94
CA GLN A 5 -9.25 47.22 -32.48
C GLN A 5 -8.48 46.36 -31.47
N GLU A 6 -8.42 46.76 -30.20
CA GLU A 6 -7.83 45.96 -29.11
C GLU A 6 -8.52 44.59 -28.96
N LYS A 7 -9.86 44.54 -29.07
CA LYS A 7 -10.61 43.28 -29.05
C LYS A 7 -10.20 42.36 -30.20
N GLU A 8 -10.05 42.90 -31.41
CA GLU A 8 -9.63 42.11 -32.58
C GLU A 8 -8.16 41.65 -32.48
N GLU A 9 -7.29 42.43 -31.84
CA GLU A 9 -5.92 41.99 -31.50
C GLU A 9 -5.92 40.85 -30.49
N ILE A 10 -6.72 40.96 -29.41
CA ILE A 10 -6.90 39.90 -28.41
C ILE A 10 -7.42 38.61 -29.05
N LYS A 11 -8.40 38.72 -29.97
CA LYS A 11 -8.93 37.55 -30.71
C LYS A 11 -7.84 36.85 -31.50
N LYS A 12 -6.98 37.59 -32.21
CA LYS A 12 -5.86 37.01 -32.96
C LYS A 12 -4.86 36.31 -32.06
N ILE A 13 -4.53 36.92 -30.92
CA ILE A 13 -3.64 36.32 -29.92
C ILE A 13 -4.25 35.01 -29.39
N ILE A 14 -5.52 35.04 -28.98
CA ILE A 14 -6.21 33.85 -28.46
C ILE A 14 -6.31 32.76 -29.51
N GLN A 15 -6.59 33.10 -30.77
CA GLN A 15 -6.64 32.12 -31.86
C GLN A 15 -5.29 31.44 -32.09
N ASN A 16 -4.18 32.18 -31.96
CA ASN A 16 -2.83 31.61 -32.09
C ASN A 16 -2.46 30.75 -30.88
N ILE A 17 -2.83 31.16 -29.68
CA ILE A 17 -2.57 30.41 -28.44
C ILE A 17 -3.43 29.15 -28.39
N SER A 18 -4.68 29.21 -28.85
CA SER A 18 -5.62 28.08 -28.74
C SER A 18 -5.18 26.84 -29.51
N ILE A 19 -4.34 26.99 -30.54
CA ILE A 19 -3.81 25.88 -31.34
C ILE A 19 -2.51 25.28 -30.77
N GLU A 20 -1.91 25.88 -29.74
CA GLU A 20 -0.70 25.35 -29.12
C GLU A 20 -1.03 24.15 -28.23
N SER A 21 -0.15 23.16 -28.24
CA SER A 21 -0.40 21.86 -27.59
C SER A 21 -0.66 21.95 -26.09
N GLU A 22 -0.09 22.94 -25.42
CA GLU A 22 -0.28 23.16 -23.97
C GLU A 22 -1.69 23.67 -23.62
N PHE A 23 -2.41 24.24 -24.60
CA PHE A 23 -3.74 24.81 -24.43
C PHE A 23 -4.86 24.00 -25.10
N ASN A 24 -4.56 22.82 -25.66
CA ASN A 24 -5.54 21.96 -26.33
C ASN A 24 -6.77 21.59 -25.47
N ASN A 25 -6.64 21.67 -24.14
CA ASN A 25 -7.70 21.34 -23.18
C ASN A 25 -8.32 22.58 -22.52
N ILE A 26 -8.06 23.79 -23.04
CA ILE A 26 -8.60 25.06 -22.53
C ILE A 26 -9.59 25.64 -23.52
N ILE A 27 -10.78 25.99 -23.03
CA ILE A 27 -11.78 26.74 -23.80
C ILE A 27 -11.58 28.22 -23.50
N PHE A 28 -11.12 28.98 -24.48
CA PHE A 28 -11.05 30.43 -24.37
C PHE A 28 -12.41 31.03 -24.72
N VAL A 29 -12.81 32.07 -23.99
CA VAL A 29 -14.12 32.72 -24.18
C VAL A 29 -13.93 34.23 -24.17
N ILE A 30 -14.40 34.88 -25.23
CA ILE A 30 -14.33 36.33 -25.43
C ILE A 30 -15.76 36.87 -25.53
N PRO A 31 -16.26 37.57 -24.51
CA PRO A 31 -17.56 38.22 -24.59
C PRO A 31 -17.59 39.34 -25.60
N ASP A 32 -18.72 39.51 -26.29
CA ASP A 32 -18.86 40.58 -27.26
C ASP A 32 -19.03 41.96 -26.63
N ALA A 33 -19.67 42.02 -25.46
CA ALA A 33 -19.92 43.26 -24.75
C ALA A 33 -18.63 43.84 -24.17
N LEU A 34 -18.32 45.07 -24.58
CA LEU A 34 -17.14 45.81 -24.15
C LEU A 34 -17.47 46.73 -22.98
N PHE A 35 -16.55 46.82 -22.03
CA PHE A 35 -16.54 47.92 -21.08
C PHE A 35 -15.82 49.10 -21.73
N ASP A 36 -16.54 49.83 -22.59
CA ASP A 36 -15.96 50.90 -23.41
C ASP A 36 -15.71 52.18 -22.61
N GLU A 37 -15.11 53.18 -23.25
CA GLU A 37 -14.85 54.49 -22.61
C GLU A 37 -16.14 55.20 -22.22
N THR A 38 -17.24 55.01 -22.95
CA THR A 38 -18.52 55.64 -22.63
C THR A 38 -19.08 55.08 -21.33
N VAL A 39 -19.10 53.75 -21.17
CA VAL A 39 -19.55 53.10 -19.93
C VAL A 39 -18.61 53.47 -18.77
N PHE A 40 -17.30 53.44 -18.99
CA PHE A 40 -16.31 53.76 -17.97
C PHE A 40 -16.40 55.22 -17.51
N ASN A 41 -16.45 56.17 -18.43
CA ASN A 41 -16.54 57.59 -18.10
C ASN A 41 -17.87 57.92 -17.42
N LYS A 42 -18.97 57.30 -17.84
CA LYS A 42 -20.28 57.48 -17.18
C LYS A 42 -20.26 56.95 -15.75
N PHE A 43 -19.62 55.81 -15.51
CA PHE A 43 -19.40 55.28 -14.17
C PHE A 43 -18.55 56.23 -13.32
N LEU A 44 -17.42 56.71 -13.85
CA LEU A 44 -16.52 57.63 -13.16
C LEU A 44 -17.19 58.97 -12.86
N ASP A 45 -18.00 59.51 -13.77
CA ASP A 45 -18.73 60.77 -13.57
C ASP A 45 -19.70 60.66 -12.39
N TYR A 46 -20.48 59.57 -12.32
CA TYR A 46 -21.36 59.36 -11.16
C TYR A 46 -20.60 59.15 -9.84
N GLN A 47 -19.47 58.43 -9.86
CA GLN A 47 -18.61 58.31 -8.68
C GLN A 47 -18.01 59.66 -8.25
N ALA A 48 -17.55 60.46 -9.20
CA ALA A 48 -17.01 61.79 -8.92
C ALA A 48 -18.08 62.71 -8.35
N ARG A 49 -19.29 62.72 -8.93
CA ARG A 49 -20.45 63.49 -8.41
C ARG A 49 -20.87 63.05 -7.02
N ALA A 50 -20.87 61.74 -6.73
CA ALA A 50 -21.14 61.24 -5.39
C ALA A 50 -20.10 61.75 -4.37
N ASN A 51 -18.81 61.72 -4.73
CA ASN A 51 -17.73 62.23 -3.88
C ASN A 51 -17.82 63.75 -3.64
N VAL A 52 -18.20 64.52 -4.65
CA VAL A 52 -18.42 65.96 -4.51
C VAL A 52 -19.63 66.24 -3.62
N ALA A 53 -20.75 65.53 -3.82
CA ALA A 53 -21.95 65.66 -3.00
C ALA A 53 -21.67 65.34 -1.52
N ASP A 54 -20.89 64.29 -1.24
CA ASP A 54 -20.44 63.93 0.11
C ASP A 54 -19.63 65.06 0.77
N ARG A 55 -18.65 65.64 0.04
CA ARG A 55 -17.83 66.77 0.53
C ARG A 55 -18.65 68.01 0.86
N HIS A 56 -19.77 68.22 0.19
CA HIS A 56 -20.71 69.33 0.45
C HIS A 56 -21.89 68.93 1.35
N ASN A 57 -21.86 67.72 1.93
CA ASN A 57 -22.85 67.18 2.87
C ASN A 57 -24.26 67.02 2.27
N PHE A 58 -24.37 66.84 0.95
CA PHE A 58 -25.61 66.56 0.23
C PHE A 58 -25.87 65.04 0.14
N LYS A 59 -26.42 64.49 1.23
CA LYS A 59 -26.57 63.03 1.40
C LYS A 59 -27.51 62.34 0.40
N GLU A 60 -28.60 62.99 0.00
CA GLU A 60 -29.54 62.43 -0.99
C GLU A 60 -28.92 62.35 -2.39
N ASP A 61 -28.17 63.38 -2.78
CA ASP A 61 -27.45 63.41 -4.05
C ASP A 61 -26.29 62.42 -4.08
N GLN A 62 -25.58 62.25 -2.96
CA GLN A 62 -24.55 61.22 -2.82
C GLN A 62 -25.15 59.83 -3.07
N ALA A 63 -26.23 59.48 -2.36
CA ALA A 63 -26.89 58.17 -2.48
C ALA A 63 -27.42 57.94 -3.91
N SER A 64 -28.02 58.96 -4.53
CA SER A 64 -28.54 58.87 -5.90
C SER A 64 -27.43 58.64 -6.93
N ASN A 65 -26.32 59.37 -6.83
CA ASN A 65 -25.19 59.18 -7.74
C ASN A 65 -24.48 57.82 -7.54
N GLN A 66 -24.41 57.30 -6.32
CA GLN A 66 -23.94 55.94 -6.07
C GLN A 66 -24.85 54.88 -6.71
N ASP A 67 -26.17 55.04 -6.61
CA ASP A 67 -27.14 54.16 -7.27
C ASP A 67 -27.03 54.23 -8.80
N TYR A 68 -26.83 55.42 -9.38
CA TYR A 68 -26.59 55.56 -10.82
C TYR A 68 -25.28 54.88 -11.26
N ALA A 69 -24.19 55.03 -10.51
CA ALA A 69 -22.94 54.32 -10.81
C ALA A 69 -23.15 52.80 -10.79
N LYS A 70 -23.90 52.28 -9.80
CA LYS A 70 -24.26 50.86 -9.73
C LYS A 70 -25.09 50.42 -10.94
N LYS A 71 -26.11 51.20 -11.33
CA LYS A 71 -26.95 50.93 -12.50
C LYS A 71 -26.15 50.88 -13.81
N VAL A 72 -25.12 51.72 -13.97
CA VAL A 72 -24.22 51.66 -15.13
C VAL A 72 -23.51 50.30 -15.21
N LEU A 73 -22.98 49.80 -14.08
CA LEU A 73 -22.36 48.48 -14.02
C LEU A 73 -23.36 47.35 -14.23
N GLU A 74 -24.55 47.43 -13.62
CA GLU A 74 -25.61 46.43 -13.79
C GLU A 74 -26.06 46.33 -15.26
N GLN A 75 -26.20 47.46 -15.95
CA GLN A 75 -26.51 47.51 -17.38
C GLN A 75 -25.42 46.83 -18.22
N TRP A 76 -24.14 47.12 -17.94
CA TRP A 76 -23.04 46.45 -18.63
C TRP A 76 -22.98 44.94 -18.34
N ILE A 77 -23.15 44.52 -17.08
CA ILE A 77 -23.22 43.10 -16.71
C ILE A 77 -24.40 42.41 -17.41
N ASN A 78 -25.55 43.08 -17.54
CA ASN A 78 -26.69 42.54 -18.28
C ASN A 78 -26.38 42.41 -19.78
N SER A 79 -25.62 43.34 -20.36
CA SER A 79 -25.15 43.22 -21.75
C SER A 79 -24.19 42.04 -21.94
N LEU A 80 -23.38 41.69 -20.94
CA LEU A 80 -22.54 40.48 -20.95
C LEU A 80 -23.39 39.20 -20.90
N LYS A 81 -24.41 39.17 -20.03
CA LYS A 81 -25.29 37.99 -19.84
C LYS A 81 -26.16 37.69 -21.05
N ASN A 82 -26.63 38.73 -21.73
CA ASN A 82 -27.55 38.62 -22.86
C ASN A 82 -26.86 38.75 -24.22
N GLY A 83 -25.55 39.04 -24.22
CA GLY A 83 -24.74 39.18 -25.42
C GLY A 83 -24.24 37.86 -25.97
N TYR A 84 -23.45 37.95 -27.02
CA TYR A 84 -22.76 36.84 -27.64
C TYR A 84 -21.37 36.62 -27.02
N VAL A 85 -20.86 35.40 -27.12
CA VAL A 85 -19.50 35.02 -26.76
C VAL A 85 -18.87 34.25 -27.91
N GLU A 86 -17.66 34.66 -28.28
CA GLU A 86 -16.81 33.89 -29.17
C GLU A 86 -15.97 32.92 -28.33
N TRP A 87 -15.95 31.65 -28.70
CA TRP A 87 -15.16 30.62 -28.03
C TRP A 87 -14.15 29.99 -28.97
N TYR A 88 -13.03 29.54 -28.40
CA TYR A 88 -11.94 28.86 -29.10
C TYR A 88 -11.52 27.62 -28.32
N LEU A 89 -11.37 26.50 -29.02
CA LEU A 89 -10.84 25.25 -28.46
C LEU A 89 -10.00 24.56 -29.54
N SER A 90 -8.70 24.44 -29.34
CA SER A 90 -7.79 23.92 -30.36
C SER A 90 -7.93 24.71 -31.68
N GLN A 91 -8.27 24.03 -32.77
CA GLN A 91 -8.48 24.64 -34.10
C GLN A 91 -9.93 25.08 -34.35
N GLU A 92 -10.84 24.82 -33.42
CA GLU A 92 -12.25 25.14 -33.56
C GLU A 92 -12.60 26.45 -32.87
N LYS A 93 -13.57 27.16 -33.45
CA LYS A 93 -14.18 28.33 -32.84
C LYS A 93 -15.65 28.45 -33.19
N GLY A 94 -16.36 29.24 -32.41
CA GLY A 94 -17.75 29.56 -32.70
C GLY A 94 -18.20 30.82 -31.96
N ASN A 95 -19.33 31.36 -32.38
CA ASN A 95 -19.98 32.49 -31.72
C ASN A 95 -21.40 32.07 -31.31
N ILE A 96 -21.77 32.27 -30.05
CA ILE A 96 -23.05 31.82 -29.50
C ILE A 96 -23.57 32.80 -28.46
N LEU A 97 -24.88 32.84 -28.21
CA LEU A 97 -25.43 33.57 -27.08
C LEU A 97 -24.83 33.07 -25.76
N ARG A 98 -24.49 34.00 -24.86
CA ARG A 98 -23.91 33.67 -23.56
C ARG A 98 -24.80 32.73 -22.73
N SER A 99 -26.13 32.83 -22.89
CA SER A 99 -27.11 31.96 -22.25
C SER A 99 -26.93 30.49 -22.63
N ASP A 100 -26.55 30.24 -23.89
CA ASP A 100 -26.51 28.90 -24.48
C ASP A 100 -25.11 28.28 -24.35
N PHE A 101 -24.12 29.08 -23.92
CA PHE A 101 -22.74 28.64 -23.75
C PHE A 101 -22.59 27.42 -22.80
N ASN A 102 -23.43 27.35 -21.77
CA ASN A 102 -23.42 26.19 -20.86
C ASN A 102 -23.85 24.89 -21.56
N GLU A 103 -24.76 24.99 -22.53
CA GLU A 103 -25.25 23.82 -23.27
C GLU A 103 -24.18 23.30 -24.24
N ILE A 104 -23.56 24.19 -25.04
CA ILE A 104 -22.50 23.80 -25.98
C ILE A 104 -21.29 23.18 -25.27
N VAL A 105 -20.93 23.67 -24.08
CA VAL A 105 -19.87 23.07 -23.26
C VAL A 105 -20.23 21.62 -22.91
N ASN A 106 -21.42 21.38 -22.36
CA ASN A 106 -21.84 20.06 -21.90
C ASN A 106 -22.14 19.07 -23.03
N VAL A 107 -22.67 19.55 -24.16
CA VAL A 107 -23.09 18.70 -25.28
C VAL A 107 -21.93 18.35 -26.20
N ASN A 108 -21.01 19.30 -26.43
CA ASN A 108 -20.00 19.22 -27.49
C ASN A 108 -18.57 19.40 -26.98
N LEU A 109 -18.25 20.55 -26.36
CA LEU A 109 -16.85 20.90 -26.08
C LEU A 109 -16.21 19.99 -25.03
N SER A 110 -16.94 19.61 -23.98
CA SER A 110 -16.43 18.73 -22.91
C SER A 110 -15.99 17.37 -23.47
N SER A 111 -16.81 16.75 -24.33
CA SER A 111 -16.48 15.48 -24.98
C SER A 111 -15.28 15.54 -25.93
N LYS A 112 -14.82 16.73 -26.33
CA LYS A 112 -13.59 16.89 -27.13
C LYS A 112 -12.36 16.87 -26.24
N ILE A 113 -12.44 17.48 -25.06
CA ILE A 113 -11.38 17.49 -24.06
C ILE A 113 -11.27 16.11 -23.39
N PHE A 114 -12.41 15.55 -22.98
CA PHE A 114 -12.47 14.22 -22.35
C PHE A 114 -13.02 13.21 -23.35
N SER A 115 -12.26 12.97 -24.42
CA SER A 115 -12.62 12.08 -25.52
C SER A 115 -12.81 10.61 -25.13
N CYS A 116 -12.28 10.19 -23.98
CA CYS A 116 -12.52 8.88 -23.37
C CYS A 116 -13.41 8.97 -22.12
N GLY A 117 -14.01 10.13 -21.84
CA GLY A 117 -14.94 10.36 -20.74
C GLY A 117 -16.35 9.83 -21.05
N LEU A 118 -17.15 9.64 -20.00
CA LEU A 118 -18.51 9.08 -20.14
C LEU A 118 -19.52 10.08 -20.70
N GLU A 119 -19.14 11.36 -20.78
CA GLU A 119 -19.91 12.41 -21.46
C GLU A 119 -19.99 12.24 -22.98
N THR A 120 -19.21 11.33 -23.55
CA THR A 120 -19.35 10.89 -24.94
C THR A 120 -20.58 9.99 -25.15
N ILE A 121 -21.15 9.45 -24.07
CA ILE A 121 -22.40 8.67 -24.10
C ILE A 121 -23.59 9.62 -24.01
N LYS A 122 -24.37 9.72 -25.09
CA LYS A 122 -25.48 10.68 -25.21
C LYS A 122 -26.56 10.46 -24.15
N GLU A 123 -26.97 9.21 -23.94
CA GLU A 123 -28.02 8.87 -22.98
C GLU A 123 -27.61 9.19 -21.53
N ALA A 124 -26.34 9.02 -21.18
CA ALA A 124 -25.81 9.33 -19.86
C ALA A 124 -25.95 10.82 -19.50
N LYS A 125 -25.93 11.72 -20.51
CA LYS A 125 -26.05 13.18 -20.32
C LYS A 125 -27.48 13.69 -20.08
N LYS A 126 -28.51 12.87 -20.36
CA LYS A 126 -29.91 13.33 -20.30
C LYS A 126 -30.39 13.70 -18.90
N ASN A 127 -29.75 13.22 -17.85
CA ASN A 127 -30.09 13.56 -16.47
C ASN A 127 -28.93 14.24 -15.75
N LYS A 128 -29.07 15.52 -15.41
CA LYS A 128 -28.01 16.28 -14.74
C LYS A 128 -27.70 15.77 -13.32
N ASN A 129 -28.65 15.11 -12.65
CA ASN A 129 -28.48 14.65 -11.26
C ASN A 129 -27.43 13.55 -11.10
N VAL A 130 -27.16 12.76 -12.15
CA VAL A 130 -26.11 11.73 -12.10
C VAL A 130 -24.70 12.30 -12.27
N TRP A 131 -24.61 13.53 -12.80
CA TRP A 131 -23.36 14.29 -12.98
C TRP A 131 -23.09 15.28 -11.86
N THR A 132 -24.10 15.58 -11.02
CA THR A 132 -23.94 16.44 -9.85
C THR A 132 -22.86 15.88 -8.93
N GLU A 133 -21.98 16.76 -8.47
CA GLU A 133 -20.87 16.41 -7.59
C GLU A 133 -21.39 15.91 -6.24
N LYS A 134 -21.19 14.62 -5.96
CA LYS A 134 -21.58 13.98 -4.68
C LYS A 134 -20.93 12.62 -4.51
N MET A 135 -20.86 12.19 -3.25
CA MET A 135 -20.52 10.79 -2.92
C MET A 135 -21.72 9.89 -3.19
N ALA A 136 -21.54 8.87 -4.02
CA ALA A 136 -22.60 7.99 -4.49
C ALA A 136 -22.32 6.52 -4.15
N ASN A 137 -22.05 6.24 -2.87
CA ASN A 137 -21.65 4.91 -2.38
C ASN A 137 -22.63 3.81 -2.78
N LYS A 138 -23.94 4.10 -2.70
CA LYS A 138 -24.98 3.14 -3.06
C LYS A 138 -24.94 2.78 -4.55
N THR A 139 -24.61 3.74 -5.41
CA THR A 139 -24.43 3.50 -6.84
C THR A 139 -23.25 2.58 -7.11
N ALA A 140 -22.08 2.83 -6.49
CA ALA A 140 -20.94 1.91 -6.63
C ALA A 140 -21.29 0.49 -6.14
N GLU A 141 -21.98 0.37 -5.00
CA GLU A 141 -22.42 -0.92 -4.46
C GLU A 141 -23.32 -1.70 -5.44
N ILE A 142 -24.28 -1.03 -6.10
CA ILE A 142 -25.16 -1.67 -7.08
C ILE A 142 -24.36 -2.36 -8.18
N PHE A 143 -23.41 -1.66 -8.79
CA PHE A 143 -22.64 -2.16 -9.93
C PHE A 143 -21.57 -3.18 -9.51
N LEU A 144 -20.96 -2.97 -8.35
CA LEU A 144 -19.93 -3.86 -7.81
C LEU A 144 -20.52 -5.21 -7.38
N PHE A 145 -21.71 -5.20 -6.76
CA PHE A 145 -22.28 -6.38 -6.11
C PHE A 145 -23.16 -7.19 -7.07
N ALA A 146 -23.74 -6.57 -8.10
CA ALA A 146 -24.59 -7.25 -9.07
C ALA A 146 -23.81 -8.30 -9.85
N ASP A 147 -24.30 -9.54 -9.88
CA ASP A 147 -23.67 -10.63 -10.63
C ASP A 147 -24.24 -10.76 -12.05
N THR A 148 -25.35 -10.08 -12.33
CA THR A 148 -25.95 -10.02 -13.67
C THR A 148 -26.42 -8.63 -14.06
N ARG A 149 -26.55 -8.40 -15.36
CA ARG A 149 -27.13 -7.17 -15.93
C ARG A 149 -28.56 -6.94 -15.47
N THR A 150 -29.38 -7.99 -15.39
CA THR A 150 -30.77 -7.90 -14.91
C THR A 150 -30.85 -7.34 -13.49
N ILE A 151 -29.90 -7.68 -12.61
CA ILE A 151 -29.84 -7.13 -11.24
C ILE A 151 -29.55 -5.62 -11.28
N ILE A 152 -28.62 -5.17 -12.13
CA ILE A 152 -28.35 -3.73 -12.31
C ILE A 152 -29.60 -3.04 -12.83
N GLU A 153 -30.25 -3.58 -13.86
CA GLU A 153 -31.46 -3.00 -14.46
C GLU A 153 -32.59 -2.85 -13.44
N SER A 154 -32.81 -3.86 -12.61
CA SER A 154 -33.80 -3.85 -11.53
C SER A 154 -33.48 -2.80 -10.46
N LYS A 155 -32.24 -2.77 -9.95
CA LYS A 155 -31.81 -1.80 -8.92
C LYS A 155 -31.69 -0.37 -9.43
N THR A 156 -31.72 -0.16 -10.74
CA THR A 156 -31.66 1.15 -11.40
C THR A 156 -32.92 1.45 -12.22
N ALA A 157 -34.03 0.78 -11.94
CA ALA A 157 -35.24 0.87 -12.77
C ALA A 157 -35.88 2.27 -12.81
N SER A 158 -35.75 3.04 -11.73
CA SER A 158 -36.40 4.33 -11.54
C SER A 158 -35.42 5.44 -11.15
N GLY A 159 -35.87 6.68 -11.25
CA GLY A 159 -35.12 7.84 -10.76
C GLY A 159 -33.87 8.18 -11.61
N PRO A 160 -32.98 9.01 -11.06
CA PRO A 160 -31.69 9.31 -11.68
C PRO A 160 -30.83 8.07 -11.93
N GLU A 161 -30.94 7.04 -11.09
CA GLU A 161 -30.17 5.79 -11.16
C GLU A 161 -30.30 5.10 -12.52
N ARG A 162 -31.45 5.21 -13.20
CA ARG A 162 -31.64 4.70 -14.56
C ARG A 162 -30.59 5.19 -15.55
N TYR A 163 -30.06 6.39 -15.37
CA TYR A 163 -29.06 6.95 -16.29
C TYR A 163 -27.64 6.44 -15.99
N THR A 164 -27.42 5.82 -14.83
CA THR A 164 -26.10 5.27 -14.47
C THR A 164 -25.78 3.98 -15.21
N ARG A 165 -26.79 3.18 -15.63
CA ARG A 165 -26.56 1.96 -16.42
C ARG A 165 -26.26 2.23 -17.89
N GLU A 166 -26.44 3.46 -18.36
CA GLU A 166 -26.14 3.83 -19.74
C GLU A 166 -24.63 3.73 -20.02
N ILE A 167 -23.76 3.68 -18.99
CA ILE A 167 -22.33 3.34 -19.13
C ILE A 167 -22.10 1.94 -19.73
N LEU A 168 -23.09 1.04 -19.63
CA LEU A 168 -23.03 -0.33 -20.12
C LEU A 168 -23.57 -0.47 -21.55
N LYS A 169 -23.89 0.65 -22.23
CA LYS A 169 -24.48 0.65 -23.56
C LYS A 169 -23.73 1.57 -24.51
N ASN A 170 -23.76 1.21 -25.79
CA ASN A 170 -23.29 2.09 -26.86
C ASN A 170 -24.29 3.24 -27.12
N ASN A 171 -23.90 4.17 -27.99
CA ASN A 171 -24.75 5.32 -28.36
C ASN A 171 -26.00 4.96 -29.19
N ILE A 172 -26.18 3.69 -29.57
CA ILE A 172 -27.38 3.16 -30.25
C ILE A 172 -28.32 2.49 -29.22
N GLY A 173 -27.89 2.35 -27.96
CA GLY A 173 -28.68 1.80 -26.86
C GLY A 173 -28.48 0.30 -26.62
N GLU A 174 -27.58 -0.35 -27.36
CA GLU A 174 -27.28 -1.77 -27.19
C GLU A 174 -26.24 -1.99 -26.10
N TYR A 175 -26.40 -3.06 -25.32
CA TYR A 175 -25.45 -3.40 -24.26
C TYR A 175 -24.11 -3.84 -24.84
N ILE A 176 -23.02 -3.28 -24.30
CA ILE A 176 -21.64 -3.66 -24.60
C ILE A 176 -21.13 -4.81 -23.70
N VAL A 177 -21.97 -5.27 -22.78
CA VAL A 177 -21.70 -6.41 -21.90
C VAL A 177 -22.77 -7.47 -22.07
N ASN A 178 -22.43 -8.72 -21.76
CA ASN A 178 -23.36 -9.84 -21.71
C ASN A 178 -24.12 -9.87 -20.37
N GLU A 179 -24.94 -10.90 -20.15
CA GLU A 179 -25.74 -11.02 -18.91
C GLU A 179 -24.87 -11.18 -17.67
N GLU A 180 -23.72 -11.87 -17.78
CA GLU A 180 -22.72 -12.03 -16.71
C GLU A 180 -21.78 -10.82 -16.57
N LEU A 181 -22.13 -9.67 -17.15
CA LEU A 181 -21.40 -8.42 -17.04
C LEU A 181 -19.98 -8.45 -17.62
N LYS A 182 -19.69 -9.38 -18.53
CA LYS A 182 -18.45 -9.41 -19.31
C LYS A 182 -18.62 -8.60 -20.58
N PHE A 183 -17.59 -7.85 -20.98
CA PHE A 183 -17.56 -7.19 -22.29
C PHE A 183 -17.77 -8.23 -23.40
N LYS A 184 -18.59 -7.88 -24.39
CA LYS A 184 -18.76 -8.70 -25.59
C LYS A 184 -17.50 -8.62 -26.48
N ASP A 185 -17.36 -9.56 -27.42
CA ASP A 185 -16.20 -9.59 -28.31
C ASP A 185 -16.24 -8.49 -29.38
N ASP A 186 -17.43 -7.96 -29.68
CA ASP A 186 -17.71 -6.94 -30.70
C ASP A 186 -17.80 -5.52 -30.14
N VAL A 187 -17.32 -5.29 -28.91
CA VAL A 187 -17.35 -3.96 -28.29
C VAL A 187 -16.48 -2.98 -29.07
N ASP A 188 -17.05 -1.81 -29.37
CA ASP A 188 -16.30 -0.71 -29.97
C ASP A 188 -15.05 -0.38 -29.12
N PRO A 189 -13.83 -0.49 -29.68
CA PRO A 189 -12.61 -0.15 -28.97
C PRO A 189 -12.57 1.28 -28.44
N ASN A 190 -13.35 2.20 -29.02
CA ASN A 190 -13.44 3.59 -28.59
C ASN A 190 -14.50 3.82 -27.51
N HIS A 191 -15.25 2.79 -27.09
CA HIS A 191 -16.22 2.94 -26.01
C HIS A 191 -15.51 3.36 -24.71
N PRO A 192 -15.94 4.45 -24.04
CA PRO A 192 -15.20 5.03 -22.90
C PRO A 192 -15.02 4.04 -21.74
N LEU A 193 -16.05 3.26 -21.40
CA LEU A 193 -15.94 2.24 -20.35
C LEU A 193 -14.90 1.16 -20.68
N PHE A 194 -14.80 0.78 -21.95
CA PHE A 194 -13.87 -0.26 -22.40
C PHE A 194 -12.42 0.25 -22.41
N GLN A 195 -12.21 1.48 -22.91
CA GLN A 195 -10.93 2.20 -22.83
C GLN A 195 -10.44 2.33 -21.39
N MET A 196 -11.33 2.73 -20.47
CA MET A 196 -11.01 2.76 -19.04
C MET A 196 -10.63 1.38 -18.51
N SER A 197 -11.38 0.32 -18.84
CA SER A 197 -11.05 -1.06 -18.41
C SER A 197 -9.65 -1.47 -18.86
N LYS A 198 -9.35 -1.29 -20.15
CA LYS A 198 -8.05 -1.67 -20.73
C LYS A 198 -6.89 -0.90 -20.13
N LYS A 199 -7.09 0.40 -19.87
CA LYS A 199 -6.07 1.23 -19.23
C LYS A 199 -5.85 0.84 -17.76
N ILE A 200 -6.93 0.57 -17.01
CA ILE A 200 -6.84 0.06 -15.64
C ILE A 200 -6.11 -1.28 -15.59
N GLU A 201 -6.47 -2.23 -16.47
CA GLU A 201 -5.79 -3.53 -16.62
C GLU A 201 -4.28 -3.32 -16.85
N SER A 202 -3.91 -2.45 -17.79
CA SER A 202 -2.51 -2.16 -18.08
C SER A 202 -1.76 -1.53 -16.90
N GLU A 203 -2.36 -0.56 -16.20
CA GLU A 203 -1.69 0.11 -15.08
C GLU A 203 -1.56 -0.80 -13.84
N ILE A 204 -2.55 -1.65 -13.56
CA ILE A 204 -2.48 -2.62 -12.46
C ILE A 204 -1.50 -3.76 -12.77
N GLU A 205 -1.44 -4.21 -14.03
CA GLU A 205 -0.51 -5.25 -14.47
C GLU A 205 0.97 -4.86 -14.24
N LYS A 206 1.31 -3.58 -14.44
CA LYS A 206 2.65 -3.04 -14.13
C LYS A 206 3.02 -3.16 -12.65
N GLN A 207 2.02 -3.30 -11.76
CA GLN A 207 2.22 -3.41 -10.32
C GLN A 207 2.39 -4.86 -9.82
N LYS A 208 2.50 -5.86 -10.71
CA LYS A 208 2.73 -7.27 -10.31
C LYS A 208 4.02 -7.51 -9.52
N ASN A 209 5.08 -6.78 -9.85
CA ASN A 209 6.41 -6.98 -9.28
C ASN A 209 6.71 -6.20 -7.98
N PRO A 210 6.29 -4.93 -7.80
CA PRO A 210 6.67 -4.14 -6.61
C PRO A 210 6.10 -4.61 -5.27
N GLY A 211 5.31 -5.69 -5.23
CA GLY A 211 4.72 -6.22 -4.00
C GLY A 211 3.52 -5.38 -3.55
N VAL A 212 3.75 -4.16 -3.07
CA VAL A 212 2.72 -3.23 -2.61
C VAL A 212 2.70 -1.98 -3.47
N PHE A 213 1.50 -1.52 -3.83
CA PHE A 213 1.30 -0.28 -4.57
C PHE A 213 0.08 0.50 -4.04
N ASN A 214 0.05 1.80 -4.31
CA ASN A 214 -1.08 2.64 -3.96
C ASN A 214 -2.12 2.68 -5.09
N LEU A 215 -3.32 2.17 -4.84
CA LEU A 215 -4.40 2.11 -5.82
C LEU A 215 -4.86 3.52 -6.26
N GLY A 216 -4.89 4.48 -5.33
CA GLY A 216 -5.24 5.88 -5.59
C GLY A 216 -4.31 6.53 -6.60
N ASN A 217 -3.00 6.35 -6.43
CA ASN A 217 -1.99 6.83 -7.38
C ASN A 217 -2.07 6.12 -8.73
N THR A 218 -2.19 4.79 -8.70
CA THR A 218 -2.24 3.95 -9.91
C THR A 218 -3.40 4.34 -10.82
N LEU A 219 -4.55 4.69 -10.24
CA LEU A 219 -5.77 5.04 -10.97
C LEU A 219 -5.96 6.56 -11.14
N LYS A 220 -5.03 7.40 -10.68
CA LYS A 220 -5.15 8.87 -10.71
C LYS A 220 -5.30 9.43 -12.13
N PHE A 221 -4.80 8.71 -13.14
CA PHE A 221 -4.94 9.08 -14.56
C PHE A 221 -6.41 9.22 -14.98
N LEU A 222 -7.34 8.53 -14.32
CA LEU A 222 -8.78 8.65 -14.62
C LEU A 222 -9.31 10.06 -14.37
N THR A 223 -8.69 10.83 -13.48
CA THR A 223 -9.08 12.21 -13.17
C THR A 223 -8.52 13.25 -14.16
N LYS A 224 -7.74 12.78 -15.13
CA LYS A 224 -7.05 13.61 -16.14
C LYS A 224 -7.64 13.35 -17.52
N VAL A 225 -7.29 14.23 -18.47
CA VAL A 225 -7.53 14.00 -19.89
C VAL A 225 -6.88 12.67 -20.31
N PRO A 226 -7.54 11.82 -21.11
CA PRO A 226 -8.82 12.04 -21.81
C PRO A 226 -10.09 11.58 -21.05
N PHE A 227 -10.02 11.29 -19.75
CA PHE A 227 -11.13 10.68 -19.00
C PHE A 227 -11.96 11.67 -18.16
N GLY A 228 -11.33 12.51 -17.34
CA GLY A 228 -12.02 13.58 -16.59
C GLY A 228 -12.89 13.14 -15.41
N MET A 229 -12.57 12.03 -14.76
CA MET A 229 -13.35 11.48 -13.65
C MET A 229 -13.33 12.38 -12.39
N TYR A 230 -14.50 12.57 -11.78
CA TYR A 230 -14.69 13.24 -10.49
C TYR A 230 -15.83 12.56 -9.68
N LYS A 231 -16.09 12.98 -8.44
CA LYS A 231 -17.10 12.32 -7.59
C LYS A 231 -18.52 12.63 -8.07
N ASN A 232 -19.20 11.65 -8.67
CA ASN A 232 -20.62 11.71 -9.03
C ASN A 232 -21.21 10.29 -9.20
N MET A 233 -22.50 10.15 -9.49
CA MET A 233 -23.14 8.83 -9.58
C MET A 233 -22.58 7.99 -10.74
N ILE A 234 -22.36 8.60 -11.90
CA ILE A 234 -21.87 7.90 -13.10
C ILE A 234 -20.48 7.31 -12.86
N TYR A 235 -19.59 8.08 -12.26
CA TYR A 235 -18.22 7.64 -12.02
C TYR A 235 -18.12 6.65 -10.84
N PHE A 236 -19.02 6.73 -9.85
CA PHE A 236 -19.15 5.66 -8.84
C PHE A 236 -19.66 4.35 -9.46
N ALA A 237 -20.66 4.41 -10.35
CA ALA A 237 -21.10 3.22 -11.11
C ALA A 237 -19.95 2.61 -11.90
N THR A 238 -19.16 3.46 -12.55
CA THR A 238 -18.03 3.08 -13.40
C THR A 238 -16.92 2.39 -12.62
N ILE A 239 -16.44 3.00 -11.52
CA ILE A 239 -15.42 2.36 -10.68
C ILE A 239 -15.98 1.09 -10.03
N GLY A 240 -17.24 1.10 -9.56
CA GLY A 240 -17.87 -0.09 -9.01
C GLY A 240 -17.90 -1.25 -10.02
N PHE A 241 -18.25 -0.97 -11.27
CA PHE A 241 -18.23 -1.96 -12.35
C PHE A 241 -16.81 -2.43 -12.69
N LEU A 242 -15.89 -1.50 -12.99
CA LEU A 242 -14.54 -1.83 -13.46
C LEU A 242 -13.68 -2.50 -12.38
N MET A 243 -13.91 -2.16 -11.10
CA MET A 243 -13.16 -2.76 -9.99
C MET A 243 -13.68 -4.14 -9.59
N LYS A 244 -14.86 -4.55 -10.05
CA LYS A 244 -15.45 -5.86 -9.76
C LYS A 244 -14.50 -7.02 -10.10
N GLN A 245 -13.79 -6.93 -11.22
CA GLN A 245 -12.87 -7.98 -11.65
C GLN A 245 -11.65 -8.16 -10.74
N TYR A 246 -11.39 -7.23 -9.82
CA TYR A 246 -10.27 -7.26 -8.88
C TYR A 246 -10.66 -7.72 -7.47
N ILE A 247 -11.94 -8.00 -7.23
CA ILE A 247 -12.40 -8.64 -5.99
C ILE A 247 -11.70 -9.99 -5.83
N GLY A 248 -11.14 -10.23 -4.65
CA GLY A 248 -10.36 -11.43 -4.33
C GLY A 248 -9.05 -11.57 -5.12
N LYS A 249 -8.67 -10.55 -5.90
CA LYS A 249 -7.37 -10.50 -6.59
C LYS A 249 -6.46 -9.42 -6.02
N LEU A 250 -7.00 -8.39 -5.38
CA LEU A 250 -6.21 -7.43 -4.62
C LEU A 250 -6.27 -7.79 -3.14
N TYR A 251 -5.18 -7.51 -2.43
CA TYR A 251 -5.00 -7.83 -1.01
C TYR A 251 -4.59 -6.57 -0.25
N GLU A 252 -5.04 -6.40 0.98
CA GLU A 252 -4.64 -5.26 1.81
C GLU A 252 -3.16 -5.34 2.22
N SER A 253 -2.46 -4.22 2.10
CA SER A 253 -1.11 -4.08 2.66
C SER A 253 -1.15 -4.26 4.18
N GLY A 254 -0.25 -5.08 4.72
CA GLY A 254 -0.07 -5.30 6.17
C GLY A 254 -0.93 -6.40 6.80
N THR A 255 -2.14 -6.69 6.29
CA THR A 255 -2.96 -7.83 6.78
C THR A 255 -2.96 -9.01 5.82
N GLY A 256 -2.65 -8.78 4.54
CA GLY A 256 -2.70 -9.80 3.51
C GLY A 256 -4.09 -10.37 3.29
N LYS A 257 -5.15 -9.70 3.75
CA LYS A 257 -6.53 -10.14 3.51
C LYS A 257 -6.96 -9.82 2.09
N PRO A 258 -7.63 -10.77 1.39
CA PRO A 258 -8.21 -10.49 0.07
C PRO A 258 -9.27 -9.40 0.19
N ILE A 259 -9.32 -8.51 -0.80
CA ILE A 259 -10.29 -7.43 -0.87
C ILE A 259 -11.61 -8.01 -1.38
N GLU A 260 -12.57 -8.13 -0.47
CA GLU A 260 -13.93 -8.59 -0.75
C GLU A 260 -14.82 -7.46 -1.31
N LYS A 261 -16.08 -7.79 -1.62
CA LYS A 261 -17.05 -6.84 -2.23
C LYS A 261 -17.19 -5.58 -1.38
N GLU A 262 -17.39 -5.72 -0.07
CA GLU A 262 -17.58 -4.64 0.89
C GLU A 262 -16.33 -3.77 1.02
N MET A 263 -15.15 -4.40 1.10
CA MET A 263 -13.87 -3.71 1.17
C MET A 263 -13.58 -2.94 -0.12
N MET A 264 -13.93 -3.50 -1.28
CA MET A 264 -13.78 -2.83 -2.57
C MET A 264 -14.70 -1.61 -2.72
N ARG A 265 -15.93 -1.69 -2.18
CA ARG A 265 -16.85 -0.54 -2.10
C ARG A 265 -16.23 0.58 -1.26
N ASP A 266 -15.66 0.24 -0.11
CA ASP A 266 -15.06 1.22 0.78
C ASP A 266 -13.78 1.82 0.17
N LYS A 267 -12.97 1.02 -0.53
CA LYS A 267 -11.83 1.53 -1.31
C LYS A 267 -12.28 2.43 -2.46
N THR A 268 -13.40 2.14 -3.14
CA THR A 268 -13.97 3.04 -4.16
C THR A 268 -14.27 4.43 -3.58
N LEU A 269 -14.86 4.49 -2.38
CA LEU A 269 -15.07 5.75 -1.67
C LEU A 269 -13.74 6.46 -1.36
N MET A 270 -12.74 5.71 -0.87
CA MET A 270 -11.42 6.25 -0.54
C MET A 270 -10.69 6.78 -1.78
N LEU A 271 -10.85 6.17 -2.96
CA LEU A 271 -10.27 6.67 -4.21
C LEU A 271 -10.71 8.10 -4.50
N PHE A 272 -12.02 8.37 -4.44
CA PHE A 272 -12.53 9.72 -4.69
C PHE A 272 -12.08 10.74 -3.63
N LYS A 273 -12.01 10.35 -2.35
CA LYS A 273 -11.43 11.21 -1.30
C LYS A 273 -9.96 11.52 -1.60
N TYR A 274 -9.19 10.49 -1.94
CA TYR A 274 -7.78 10.61 -2.23
C TYR A 274 -7.51 11.52 -3.43
N TRP A 275 -8.26 11.38 -4.51
CA TRP A 275 -8.11 12.23 -5.69
C TRP A 275 -8.47 13.70 -5.43
N GLU A 276 -9.43 13.96 -4.54
CA GLU A 276 -9.86 15.32 -4.21
C GLU A 276 -8.88 16.03 -3.26
N ASN A 277 -8.42 15.36 -2.21
CA ASN A 277 -7.69 16.03 -1.11
C ASN A 277 -6.54 15.21 -0.51
N GLY A 278 -6.15 14.09 -1.13
CA GLY A 278 -5.03 13.25 -0.69
C GLY A 278 -5.27 12.44 0.58
N LYS A 279 -6.49 12.48 1.16
CA LYS A 279 -6.83 11.71 2.37
C LYS A 279 -6.93 10.21 2.09
N GLU A 280 -6.82 9.39 3.14
CA GLU A 280 -6.96 7.92 3.09
C GLU A 280 -5.88 7.19 2.26
N SER A 281 -4.74 7.83 2.00
CA SER A 281 -3.65 7.28 1.18
C SER A 281 -3.21 5.89 1.63
N SER A 282 -2.94 5.70 2.93
CA SER A 282 -2.46 4.42 3.48
C SER A 282 -3.47 3.28 3.33
N LYS A 283 -4.78 3.58 3.37
CA LYS A 283 -5.85 2.57 3.21
C LYS A 283 -6.03 2.11 1.76
N LEU A 284 -5.35 2.78 0.83
CA LEU A 284 -5.32 2.42 -0.60
C LEU A 284 -4.06 1.63 -0.97
N GLU A 285 -3.22 1.27 0.00
CA GLU A 285 -2.10 0.36 -0.23
C GLU A 285 -2.60 -1.08 -0.38
N VAL A 286 -2.30 -1.66 -1.54
CA VAL A 286 -2.75 -2.98 -1.93
C VAL A 286 -1.64 -3.76 -2.62
N ARG A 287 -1.75 -5.08 -2.59
CA ARG A 287 -0.93 -6.00 -3.37
C ARG A 287 -1.80 -6.74 -4.37
N LEU A 288 -1.28 -7.00 -5.56
CA LEU A 288 -1.94 -7.89 -6.51
C LEU A 288 -1.60 -9.34 -6.17
N GLY A 289 -2.61 -10.12 -5.81
CA GLY A 289 -2.48 -11.55 -5.62
C GLY A 289 -2.45 -12.29 -6.95
N THR A 290 -1.76 -13.43 -6.94
CA THR A 290 -1.41 -14.14 -8.17
C THR A 290 -1.98 -15.55 -8.21
N ARG A 291 -2.07 -16.15 -9.40
CA ARG A 291 -2.53 -17.55 -9.52
C ARG A 291 -1.56 -18.49 -8.82
N GLU A 292 -0.27 -18.16 -8.89
CA GLU A 292 0.81 -18.86 -8.21
C GLU A 292 0.61 -18.81 -6.70
N GLU A 293 0.23 -17.66 -6.14
CA GLU A 293 -0.07 -17.53 -4.71
C GLU A 293 -1.21 -18.44 -4.27
N LYS A 294 -2.32 -18.45 -5.02
CA LYS A 294 -3.45 -19.32 -4.71
C LYS A 294 -3.06 -20.80 -4.79
N LYS A 295 -2.23 -21.18 -5.77
CA LYS A 295 -1.70 -22.55 -5.88
C LYS A 295 -0.77 -22.88 -4.71
N LEU A 296 0.11 -21.96 -4.31
CA LEU A 296 1.02 -22.12 -3.18
C LEU A 296 0.23 -22.32 -1.88
N ILE A 297 -0.79 -21.50 -1.65
CA ILE A 297 -1.71 -21.65 -0.52
C ILE A 297 -2.29 -23.06 -0.46
N ASN A 298 -2.82 -23.57 -1.58
CA ASN A 298 -3.40 -24.90 -1.64
C ASN A 298 -2.36 -26.00 -1.37
N VAL A 299 -1.20 -25.93 -2.03
CA VAL A 299 -0.12 -26.92 -1.87
C VAL A 299 0.34 -27.00 -0.42
N LEU A 300 0.61 -25.85 0.23
CA LEU A 300 1.02 -25.81 1.63
C LEU A 300 -0.09 -26.31 2.58
N SER A 301 -1.34 -25.99 2.27
CA SER A 301 -2.50 -26.45 3.06
C SER A 301 -2.64 -27.97 3.00
N GLU A 302 -2.44 -28.57 1.82
CA GLU A 302 -2.48 -30.02 1.63
C GLU A 302 -1.31 -30.73 2.33
N ILE A 303 -0.08 -30.18 2.22
CA ILE A 303 1.11 -30.76 2.84
C ILE A 303 0.96 -30.86 4.36
N LEU A 304 0.47 -29.79 5.00
CA LEU A 304 0.41 -29.69 6.46
C LEU A 304 -0.97 -29.99 7.04
N GLY A 305 -1.95 -30.35 6.21
CA GLY A 305 -3.32 -30.67 6.62
C GLY A 305 -4.08 -29.47 7.20
N LEU A 306 -3.80 -28.26 6.72
CA LEU A 306 -4.38 -27.02 7.25
C LEU A 306 -5.79 -26.78 6.70
N LYS A 307 -6.71 -26.29 7.54
CA LYS A 307 -8.11 -26.02 7.19
C LYS A 307 -8.44 -24.53 7.32
N ASN A 308 -9.50 -24.05 6.67
CA ASN A 308 -10.05 -22.69 6.77
C ASN A 308 -9.02 -21.58 6.46
N ILE A 309 -8.45 -21.60 5.26
CA ILE A 309 -7.42 -20.65 4.84
C ILE A 309 -7.98 -19.71 3.77
N GLU A 310 -7.81 -18.41 3.99
CA GLU A 310 -8.35 -17.36 3.11
C GLU A 310 -7.24 -16.58 2.39
N SER A 311 -6.03 -16.56 2.97
CA SER A 311 -4.88 -15.81 2.44
C SER A 311 -3.53 -16.49 2.67
N LEU A 312 -2.49 -15.99 2.00
CA LEU A 312 -1.11 -16.40 2.25
C LEU A 312 -0.69 -16.08 3.70
N SER A 313 -1.10 -14.94 4.23
CA SER A 313 -0.83 -14.55 5.63
C SER A 313 -1.46 -15.55 6.62
N ASP A 314 -2.68 -16.02 6.34
CA ASP A 314 -3.33 -17.06 7.15
C ASP A 314 -2.58 -18.40 7.07
N VAL A 315 -2.14 -18.81 5.88
CA VAL A 315 -1.29 -20.01 5.72
C VAL A 315 -0.07 -19.86 6.62
N ARG A 316 0.67 -18.77 6.50
CA ARG A 316 1.91 -18.53 7.23
C ARG A 316 1.69 -18.62 8.74
N TRP A 317 0.63 -17.98 9.25
CA TRP A 317 0.28 -18.05 10.66
C TRP A 317 -0.08 -19.47 11.10
N LYS A 318 -0.83 -20.23 10.28
CA LYS A 318 -1.17 -21.63 10.59
C LYS A 318 0.01 -22.56 10.52
N ILE A 319 0.99 -22.33 9.64
CA ILE A 319 2.25 -23.05 9.64
C ILE A 319 3.00 -22.78 10.95
N ARG A 320 3.08 -21.52 11.41
CA ARG A 320 3.67 -21.19 12.72
C ARG A 320 2.96 -21.92 13.86
N SER A 321 1.62 -21.94 13.86
CA SER A 321 0.85 -22.70 14.85
C SER A 321 1.08 -24.21 14.77
N TRP A 322 1.18 -24.76 13.55
CA TRP A 322 1.52 -26.17 13.33
C TRP A 322 2.90 -26.51 13.91
N ILE A 323 3.89 -25.62 13.74
CA ILE A 323 5.24 -25.78 14.31
C ILE A 323 5.18 -25.79 15.84
N LYS A 324 4.42 -24.89 16.46
CA LYS A 324 4.21 -24.88 17.92
C LYS A 324 3.61 -26.19 18.41
N GLU A 325 2.59 -26.70 17.72
CA GLU A 325 1.96 -27.98 18.02
C GLU A 325 2.90 -29.18 17.79
N SER A 326 3.89 -29.04 16.90
CA SER A 326 4.92 -30.07 16.69
C SER A 326 6.02 -30.07 17.75
N GLU A 327 6.05 -29.04 18.62
CA GLU A 327 7.03 -28.79 19.69
C GLU A 327 8.49 -28.64 19.27
N TYR A 328 8.81 -28.67 17.97
CA TYR A 328 10.19 -28.55 17.46
C TYR A 328 10.25 -27.73 16.17
N PRO A 329 11.38 -27.07 15.87
CA PRO A 329 11.51 -26.24 14.67
C PRO A 329 11.40 -27.03 13.36
N LEU A 330 10.93 -26.38 12.29
CA LEU A 330 10.73 -27.05 10.99
C LEU A 330 12.04 -27.58 10.37
N TRP A 331 13.19 -26.98 10.67
CA TRP A 331 14.48 -27.42 10.11
C TRP A 331 14.92 -28.81 10.59
N VAL A 332 14.38 -29.35 11.69
CA VAL A 332 14.72 -30.71 12.18
C VAL A 332 14.33 -31.79 11.16
N PHE A 333 13.29 -31.52 10.38
CA PHE A 333 12.77 -32.43 9.37
C PHE A 333 13.76 -32.70 8.22
N LYS A 334 14.76 -31.83 8.05
CA LYS A 334 15.86 -32.01 7.08
C LYS A 334 16.76 -33.22 7.40
N LEU A 335 16.67 -33.76 8.63
CA LEU A 335 17.50 -34.86 9.11
C LEU A 335 16.85 -36.23 8.94
N ASP A 336 15.62 -36.29 8.40
CA ASP A 336 15.00 -37.58 8.04
C ASP A 336 15.85 -38.28 6.97
N GLU A 337 15.96 -39.60 7.08
CA GLU A 337 16.76 -40.43 6.15
C GLU A 337 16.29 -40.32 4.70
N ASN A 338 15.01 -39.98 4.49
CA ASN A 338 14.41 -39.79 3.17
C ASN A 338 14.55 -38.34 2.67
N SER A 339 15.19 -37.46 3.43
CA SER A 339 15.39 -36.07 3.04
C SER A 339 16.43 -35.94 1.94
N THR A 340 16.08 -35.24 0.87
CA THR A 340 16.96 -34.92 -0.27
C THR A 340 17.30 -33.43 -0.28
N ASP A 341 18.29 -33.04 -1.10
CA ASP A 341 18.63 -31.62 -1.28
C ASP A 341 17.44 -30.78 -1.77
N ASP A 342 16.57 -31.36 -2.60
CA ASP A 342 15.36 -30.69 -3.08
C ASP A 342 14.33 -30.50 -1.95
N ILE A 343 14.15 -31.50 -1.08
CA ILE A 343 13.31 -31.42 0.12
C ILE A 343 13.87 -30.36 1.09
N ASN A 344 15.16 -30.38 1.35
CA ASN A 344 15.84 -29.40 2.20
C ASN A 344 15.67 -27.98 1.68
N THR A 345 15.79 -27.80 0.36
CA THR A 345 15.55 -26.53 -0.33
C THR A 345 14.10 -26.07 -0.19
N ALA A 346 13.13 -26.97 -0.35
CA ALA A 346 11.72 -26.64 -0.18
C ALA A 346 11.40 -26.24 1.28
N ILE A 347 11.96 -26.96 2.26
CA ILE A 347 11.82 -26.61 3.69
C ILE A 347 12.40 -25.22 3.97
N ASN A 348 13.58 -24.89 3.42
CA ASN A 348 14.17 -23.55 3.55
C ASN A 348 13.24 -22.46 3.03
N HIS A 349 12.67 -22.62 1.84
CA HIS A 349 11.75 -21.64 1.29
C HIS A 349 10.44 -21.52 2.08
N ILE A 350 9.97 -22.59 2.73
CA ILE A 350 8.83 -22.52 3.65
C ILE A 350 9.22 -21.70 4.90
N ILE A 351 10.41 -21.90 5.45
CA ILE A 351 10.93 -21.14 6.60
C ILE A 351 11.07 -19.66 6.25
N GLU A 352 11.74 -19.34 5.13
CA GLU A 352 11.89 -17.97 4.63
C GLU A 352 10.52 -17.29 4.44
N LEU A 353 9.56 -18.01 3.84
CA LEU A 353 8.20 -17.52 3.63
C LEU A 353 7.52 -17.19 4.95
N ILE A 354 7.61 -18.06 5.97
CA ILE A 354 6.98 -17.77 7.27
C ILE A 354 7.72 -16.69 8.05
N GLU A 355 9.01 -16.45 7.83
CA GLU A 355 9.79 -15.42 8.52
C GLU A 355 9.64 -14.01 7.90
N SER A 356 9.45 -13.91 6.58
CA SER A 356 9.39 -12.63 5.84
C SER A 356 8.26 -11.68 6.26
N MET A 357 8.39 -10.36 6.13
CA MET A 357 7.25 -9.46 6.31
C MET A 357 6.29 -9.50 5.11
N ASP A 358 4.98 -9.30 5.30
CA ASP A 358 4.00 -9.35 4.18
C ASP A 358 4.31 -8.34 3.07
N SER A 359 4.92 -7.20 3.41
CA SER A 359 5.36 -6.17 2.47
C SER A 359 6.60 -6.56 1.65
N GLU A 360 7.38 -7.55 2.10
CA GLU A 360 8.63 -7.99 1.47
C GLU A 360 8.39 -9.14 0.48
N ILE A 361 7.25 -9.85 0.60
CA ILE A 361 6.94 -11.00 -0.23
C ILE A 361 6.58 -10.53 -1.65
N THR A 362 7.47 -10.77 -2.60
CA THR A 362 7.24 -10.46 -4.02
C THR A 362 6.58 -11.61 -4.76
N HIS A 363 6.08 -11.34 -5.97
CA HIS A 363 5.59 -12.40 -6.87
C HIS A 363 6.68 -13.43 -7.21
N LYS A 364 7.93 -12.99 -7.34
CA LYS A 364 9.07 -13.87 -7.63
C LYS A 364 9.30 -14.85 -6.50
N ASP A 365 9.17 -14.41 -5.25
CA ASP A 365 9.35 -15.26 -4.07
C ASP A 365 8.24 -16.31 -4.03
N ILE A 366 6.99 -15.89 -4.18
CA ILE A 366 5.82 -16.80 -4.25
C ILE A 366 6.01 -17.86 -5.33
N LYS A 367 6.42 -17.46 -6.53
CA LYS A 367 6.63 -18.38 -7.66
C LYS A 367 7.79 -19.35 -7.40
N THR A 368 8.88 -18.86 -6.81
CA THR A 368 10.06 -19.67 -6.50
C THR A 368 9.72 -20.71 -5.43
N THR A 369 9.09 -20.28 -4.34
CA THR A 369 8.62 -21.18 -3.27
C THR A 369 7.63 -22.20 -3.80
N LEU A 370 6.64 -21.78 -4.61
CA LEU A 370 5.70 -22.71 -5.25
C LEU A 370 6.41 -23.78 -6.07
N ASN A 371 7.33 -23.40 -6.96
CA ASN A 371 8.02 -24.35 -7.82
C ASN A 371 8.83 -25.38 -7.02
N LYS A 372 9.48 -24.93 -5.94
CA LYS A 372 10.28 -25.80 -5.07
C LYS A 372 9.42 -26.73 -4.24
N VAL A 373 8.35 -26.22 -3.63
CA VAL A 373 7.45 -27.01 -2.77
C VAL A 373 6.58 -27.97 -3.59
N ASP A 374 6.04 -27.55 -4.74
CA ASP A 374 5.16 -28.38 -5.57
C ASP A 374 5.92 -29.57 -6.19
N ALA A 375 7.22 -29.42 -6.47
CA ALA A 375 8.06 -30.47 -7.04
C ALA A 375 8.25 -31.68 -6.11
N VAL A 376 8.30 -31.46 -4.79
CA VAL A 376 8.52 -32.48 -3.76
C VAL A 376 7.31 -32.63 -2.83
N LYS A 377 6.13 -32.21 -3.29
CA LYS A 377 4.91 -32.13 -2.48
C LYS A 377 4.57 -33.44 -1.76
N THR A 378 4.59 -34.56 -2.48
CA THR A 378 4.21 -35.87 -1.93
C THR A 378 5.18 -36.31 -0.85
N ASP A 379 6.48 -36.09 -1.07
CA ASP A 379 7.51 -36.45 -0.10
C ASP A 379 7.42 -35.56 1.15
N LEU A 380 7.19 -34.25 0.97
CA LEU A 380 6.94 -33.32 2.07
C LEU A 380 5.72 -33.72 2.91
N SER A 381 4.62 -34.13 2.28
CA SER A 381 3.42 -34.61 3.00
C SER A 381 3.68 -35.84 3.88
N LEU A 382 4.58 -36.73 3.45
CA LEU A 382 4.95 -37.93 4.21
C LEU A 382 5.98 -37.63 5.31
N LEU A 383 6.86 -36.67 5.05
CA LEU A 383 7.97 -36.33 5.92
C LEU A 383 7.55 -35.37 7.04
N LEU A 384 6.71 -34.37 6.75
CA LEU A 384 6.25 -33.36 7.71
C LEU A 384 5.12 -33.89 8.61
N GLN A 385 5.44 -34.90 9.40
CA GLN A 385 4.56 -35.48 10.41
C GLN A 385 5.02 -35.12 11.82
N LYS A 386 4.13 -34.53 12.63
CA LYS A 386 4.45 -34.10 14.01
C LYS A 386 4.99 -35.23 14.89
N SER A 387 4.60 -36.48 14.65
CA SER A 387 5.10 -37.64 15.40
C SER A 387 6.60 -37.90 15.20
N LYS A 388 7.20 -37.44 14.10
CA LYS A 388 8.63 -37.62 13.81
C LYS A 388 9.54 -36.58 14.46
N SER A 389 9.01 -35.40 14.80
CA SER A 389 9.79 -34.21 15.16
C SER A 389 10.73 -34.44 16.35
N TYR A 390 10.26 -35.15 17.38
CA TYR A 390 11.07 -35.49 18.56
C TYR A 390 12.32 -36.29 18.20
N ASN A 391 12.14 -37.42 17.49
CA ASN A 391 13.26 -38.31 17.16
C ASN A 391 14.30 -37.61 16.27
N LEU A 392 13.85 -36.79 15.32
CA LEU A 392 14.73 -36.00 14.47
C LEU A 392 15.53 -34.96 15.26
N PHE A 393 14.91 -34.35 16.28
CA PHE A 393 15.61 -33.45 17.19
C PHE A 393 16.68 -34.18 18.02
N ILE A 394 16.43 -35.43 18.44
CA ILE A 394 17.45 -36.24 19.15
C ILE A 394 18.63 -36.58 18.24
N ILE A 395 18.36 -36.94 16.98
CA ILE A 395 19.40 -37.17 15.98
C ILE A 395 20.26 -35.91 15.81
N TRP A 396 19.63 -34.73 15.71
CA TRP A 396 20.34 -33.46 15.63
C TRP A 396 21.24 -33.20 16.84
N LEU A 397 20.75 -33.43 18.06
CA LEU A 397 21.54 -33.27 19.29
C LEU A 397 22.81 -34.11 19.24
N GLY A 398 22.72 -35.36 18.74
CA GLY A 398 23.86 -36.26 18.57
C GLY A 398 24.91 -35.79 17.54
N GLN A 399 24.58 -34.83 16.67
CA GLN A 399 25.48 -34.27 15.66
C GLN A 399 26.22 -33.00 16.13
N ILE A 400 26.03 -32.57 17.38
CA ILE A 400 26.68 -31.35 17.88
C ILE A 400 28.12 -31.66 18.30
N ASP A 401 29.08 -31.10 17.55
CA ASP A 401 30.50 -31.23 17.85
C ASP A 401 30.86 -30.71 19.25
N ASN A 402 31.77 -31.42 19.92
CA ASN A 402 32.33 -31.09 21.23
C ASN A 402 31.31 -31.09 22.39
N VAL A 403 30.19 -31.81 22.25
CA VAL A 403 29.19 -32.00 23.30
C VAL A 403 28.87 -33.48 23.44
N GLU A 404 29.22 -34.08 24.59
CA GLU A 404 28.85 -35.48 24.87
C GLU A 404 27.47 -35.53 25.53
N ILE A 405 26.44 -35.87 24.75
CA ILE A 405 25.05 -35.96 25.21
C ILE A 405 24.72 -37.41 25.54
N LYS A 406 24.52 -37.70 26.82
CA LYS A 406 23.99 -38.99 27.30
C LYS A 406 22.47 -39.00 27.20
N GLU A 407 21.85 -40.19 27.07
CA GLU A 407 20.39 -40.33 27.01
C GLU A 407 19.67 -39.67 28.19
N ASP A 408 20.21 -39.82 29.40
CA ASP A 408 19.66 -39.22 30.63
C ASP A 408 19.66 -37.68 30.60
N ASN A 409 20.51 -37.08 29.77
CA ASN A 409 20.65 -35.62 29.64
C ASN A 409 19.71 -35.01 28.60
N ILE A 410 19.06 -35.82 27.76
CA ILE A 410 18.22 -35.33 26.66
C ILE A 410 17.07 -34.46 27.18
N LYS A 411 16.30 -34.95 28.16
CA LYS A 411 15.16 -34.20 28.73
C LYS A 411 15.62 -32.89 29.40
N PRO A 412 16.66 -32.89 30.27
CA PRO A 412 17.22 -31.66 30.84
C PRO A 412 17.69 -30.63 29.81
N ILE A 413 18.29 -31.07 28.70
CA ILE A 413 18.74 -30.18 27.62
C ILE A 413 17.54 -29.51 26.95
N ILE A 414 16.52 -30.28 26.56
CA ILE A 414 15.31 -29.76 25.93
C ILE A 414 14.63 -28.73 26.82
N GLU A 415 14.49 -29.03 28.12
CA GLU A 415 13.89 -28.12 29.09
C GLU A 415 14.72 -26.83 29.22
N TYR A 416 16.05 -26.93 29.28
CA TYR A 416 16.91 -25.76 29.33
C TYR A 416 16.78 -24.87 28.09
N ILE A 417 16.77 -25.46 26.89
CA ILE A 417 16.57 -24.71 25.64
C ILE A 417 15.24 -23.95 25.72
N ARG A 418 14.15 -24.64 26.05
CA ARG A 418 12.81 -24.03 26.12
C ARG A 418 12.76 -22.85 27.11
N GLN A 419 13.44 -22.95 28.25
CA GLN A 419 13.48 -21.89 29.27
C GLN A 419 14.38 -20.70 28.90
N ASN A 420 15.37 -20.89 28.01
CA ASN A 420 16.40 -19.89 27.70
C ASN A 420 16.32 -19.33 26.27
N MET A 421 15.30 -19.73 25.51
CA MET A 421 14.95 -19.11 24.23
C MET A 421 14.00 -17.94 24.47
N SER A 422 14.23 -16.84 23.78
CA SER A 422 13.53 -15.56 24.02
C SER A 422 12.12 -15.49 23.45
N GLU A 423 11.74 -16.39 22.55
CA GLU A 423 10.43 -16.39 21.90
C GLU A 423 9.89 -17.82 21.68
N GLU A 424 8.66 -17.91 21.19
CA GLU A 424 7.98 -19.17 20.90
C GLU A 424 8.58 -19.92 19.69
N ILE A 425 8.45 -21.25 19.68
CA ILE A 425 8.91 -22.10 18.58
C ILE A 425 8.16 -21.74 17.29
N GLY A 426 8.89 -21.59 16.17
CA GLY A 426 8.32 -21.19 14.87
C GLY A 426 8.42 -19.69 14.57
N VAL A 427 9.25 -18.96 15.32
CA VAL A 427 9.65 -17.57 15.07
C VAL A 427 11.16 -17.53 14.78
N GLU A 428 11.65 -16.43 14.21
CA GLU A 428 13.04 -16.23 13.76
C GLU A 428 14.10 -16.59 14.81
N SER A 429 13.79 -16.46 16.10
CA SER A 429 14.71 -16.82 17.18
C SER A 429 15.11 -18.30 17.23
N TRP A 430 14.32 -19.22 16.67
CA TRP A 430 14.56 -20.67 16.69
C TRP A 430 15.38 -21.22 15.51
N LYS A 431 16.24 -20.38 14.92
CA LYS A 431 17.25 -20.82 13.94
C LYS A 431 18.18 -21.87 14.55
N GLU A 432 18.67 -22.79 13.72
CA GLU A 432 19.52 -23.90 14.16
C GLU A 432 20.77 -23.43 14.93
N SER A 433 21.39 -22.33 14.49
CA SER A 433 22.55 -21.73 15.17
C SER A 433 22.22 -21.29 16.61
N SER A 434 21.08 -20.63 16.80
CA SER A 434 20.64 -20.13 18.10
C SER A 434 20.36 -21.28 19.08
N VAL A 435 19.69 -22.34 18.61
CA VAL A 435 19.42 -23.53 19.42
C VAL A 435 20.73 -24.24 19.77
N ARG A 436 21.67 -24.34 18.82
CA ARG A 436 23.00 -24.93 19.03
C ARG A 436 23.80 -24.20 20.10
N GLU A 437 23.75 -22.87 20.13
CA GLU A 437 24.38 -22.07 21.18
C GLU A 437 23.83 -22.41 22.57
N LYS A 438 22.51 -22.54 22.72
CA LYS A 438 21.90 -22.92 24.01
C LYS A 438 22.27 -24.32 24.48
N VAL A 439 22.44 -25.27 23.56
CA VAL A 439 22.96 -26.61 23.92
C VAL A 439 24.38 -26.51 24.47
N LYS A 440 25.25 -25.72 23.82
CA LYS A 440 26.63 -25.50 24.28
C LYS A 440 26.69 -24.77 25.61
N ASP A 441 25.83 -23.77 25.83
CA ASP A 441 25.71 -23.07 27.11
C ASP A 441 25.35 -24.05 28.24
N TRP A 442 24.37 -24.91 28.03
CA TRP A 442 23.99 -25.94 28.99
C TRP A 442 25.16 -26.88 29.30
N TYR A 443 25.85 -27.37 28.26
CA TYR A 443 26.99 -28.27 28.43
C TYR A 443 28.12 -27.62 29.23
N ASN A 444 28.45 -26.36 28.94
CA ASN A 444 29.44 -25.58 29.68
C ASN A 444 29.05 -25.40 31.16
N ILE A 445 27.76 -25.21 31.46
CA ILE A 445 27.27 -25.13 32.83
C ILE A 445 27.46 -26.47 33.56
N GLN A 446 27.14 -27.60 32.92
CA GLN A 446 27.33 -28.92 33.52
C GLN A 446 28.81 -29.23 33.75
N LEU A 447 29.68 -28.89 32.79
CA LEU A 447 31.12 -29.10 32.93
C LEU A 447 31.68 -28.30 34.11
N LYS A 448 31.25 -27.04 34.28
CA LYS A 448 31.63 -26.21 35.44
C LYS A 448 31.17 -26.82 36.77
N LYS A 449 29.93 -27.30 36.85
CA LYS A 449 29.42 -27.97 38.05
C LYS A 449 30.24 -29.21 38.40
N HIS A 450 30.57 -30.03 37.41
CA HIS A 450 31.38 -31.23 37.61
C HIS A 450 32.80 -30.90 38.11
N ILE A 451 33.42 -29.86 37.57
CA ILE A 451 34.74 -29.36 38.03
C ILE A 451 34.66 -28.87 39.49
N GLU A 452 33.59 -28.16 39.87
CA GLU A 452 33.40 -27.67 41.25
C GLU A 452 33.12 -28.79 42.25
N GLU A 453 32.35 -29.80 41.87
CA GLU A 453 32.09 -30.99 42.70
C GLU A 453 33.35 -31.82 42.91
N THR A 454 34.16 -31.99 41.86
CA THR A 454 35.45 -32.73 41.94
C THR A 454 36.45 -32.02 42.86
N LYS A 455 36.41 -30.67 42.94
CA LYS A 455 37.21 -29.87 43.87
C LYS A 455 36.78 -30.02 45.34
N LYS A 456 35.52 -30.38 45.63
CA LYS A 456 35.02 -30.58 47.00
C LYS A 456 35.37 -31.96 47.59
N THR A 457 35.76 -32.94 46.77
CA THR A 457 36.05 -34.33 47.19
C THR A 457 37.53 -34.65 47.46
N LEU A 458 38.45 -33.70 47.33
CA LEU A 458 39.86 -33.90 47.71
C LEU A 458 40.06 -33.77 49.24
N PRO A 459 40.85 -34.65 49.91
CA PRO A 459 41.05 -34.60 51.37
C PRO A 459 41.81 -33.34 51.78
N GLN A 460 41.31 -32.62 52.79
CA GLN A 460 42.03 -31.47 53.38
C GLN A 460 43.26 -31.94 54.17
N PRO A 461 44.45 -31.31 53.99
CA PRO A 461 45.58 -31.52 54.90
C PRO A 461 45.37 -30.75 56.24
N PRO A 462 46.14 -31.09 57.30
CA PRO A 462 45.82 -30.75 58.70
C PRO A 462 45.90 -29.25 59.01
N LYS A 463 45.00 -28.79 59.88
CA LYS A 463 44.88 -27.42 60.39
C LYS A 463 46.13 -26.92 61.13
N GLN A 464 46.54 -25.68 60.84
CA GLN A 464 47.38 -24.84 61.71
C GLN A 464 46.59 -23.62 62.23
N PRO A 465 46.90 -23.09 63.44
CA PRO A 465 46.11 -22.10 64.19
C PRO A 465 46.31 -20.63 63.72
N PRO A 466 45.52 -19.66 64.23
CA PRO A 466 44.92 -18.61 63.41
C PRO A 466 45.72 -17.31 63.35
N ILE A 467 45.77 -16.68 62.17
CA ILE A 467 46.13 -15.27 62.05
C ILE A 467 45.13 -14.59 61.10
N GLY A 468 44.39 -13.63 61.66
CA GLY A 468 43.89 -12.45 60.97
C GLY A 468 42.74 -12.62 59.97
N VAL A 469 41.52 -12.34 60.43
CA VAL A 469 40.42 -11.93 59.53
C VAL A 469 40.84 -10.64 58.82
N PRO A 470 40.68 -10.55 57.49
CA PRO A 470 39.65 -9.64 57.00
C PRO A 470 38.83 -10.14 55.80
N LYS A 471 37.52 -9.96 55.96
CA LYS A 471 36.47 -9.66 54.96
C LYS A 471 36.05 -10.71 53.94
N ALA A 472 34.73 -10.86 53.87
CA ALA A 472 33.97 -11.71 52.96
C ALA A 472 34.32 -11.46 51.47
N LEU A 473 34.41 -12.55 50.70
CA LEU A 473 34.32 -12.49 49.24
C LEU A 473 32.89 -12.09 48.84
N PRO A 474 32.72 -11.18 47.86
CA PRO A 474 31.43 -10.92 47.26
C PRO A 474 31.07 -12.00 46.22
N GLU A 475 29.77 -12.17 45.98
CA GLU A 475 29.21 -13.11 45.02
C GLU A 475 29.70 -12.86 43.56
N PRO A 476 29.64 -13.88 42.67
CA PRO A 476 30.20 -13.83 41.31
C PRO A 476 29.65 -12.73 40.37
N GLY A 477 28.60 -12.00 40.79
CA GLY A 477 28.05 -10.85 40.08
C GLY A 477 28.84 -9.55 40.25
N GLU A 478 29.58 -9.37 41.35
CA GLU A 478 30.32 -8.12 41.62
C GLU A 478 31.73 -8.08 40.98
N LEU A 479 32.32 -9.25 40.69
CA LEU A 479 33.69 -9.33 40.14
C LEU A 479 33.81 -8.71 38.73
N LYS A 480 32.83 -8.92 37.84
CA LYS A 480 32.84 -8.37 36.47
C LYS A 480 32.73 -6.84 36.44
N LEU A 481 31.89 -6.26 37.29
CA LEU A 481 31.76 -4.80 37.43
C LEU A 481 33.03 -4.19 38.03
N SER A 482 33.60 -4.84 39.07
CA SER A 482 34.79 -4.33 39.76
C SER A 482 36.05 -4.26 38.88
N VAL A 483 36.17 -5.12 37.86
CA VAL A 483 37.34 -5.13 36.96
C VAL A 483 37.23 -4.03 35.90
N ILE A 484 36.02 -3.80 35.37
CA ILE A 484 35.77 -2.72 34.40
C ILE A 484 35.98 -1.35 35.06
N GLU A 485 35.46 -1.15 36.27
CA GLU A 485 35.68 0.08 37.04
C GLU A 485 37.16 0.32 37.36
N LYS A 486 37.92 -0.74 37.66
CA LYS A 486 39.38 -0.64 37.87
C LYS A 486 40.14 -0.32 36.60
N ILE A 487 39.67 -0.76 35.44
CA ILE A 487 40.24 -0.40 34.14
C ILE A 487 39.99 1.08 33.86
N GLU A 488 38.77 1.56 34.09
CA GLU A 488 38.40 2.98 33.88
C GLU A 488 39.15 3.94 34.82
N GLN A 489 39.46 3.51 36.05
CA GLN A 489 40.22 4.30 37.03
C GLN A 489 41.75 4.19 36.86
N SER A 490 42.24 3.28 36.03
CA SER A 490 43.67 3.05 35.84
C SER A 490 44.25 3.99 34.77
N ASN A 491 45.43 4.56 35.05
CA ASN A 491 46.12 5.36 34.05
C ASN A 491 46.69 4.51 32.90
N GLU A 492 46.88 5.14 31.74
CA GLU A 492 47.27 4.49 30.48
C GLU A 492 48.59 3.69 30.60
N VAL A 493 49.53 4.17 31.41
CA VAL A 493 50.83 3.51 31.65
C VAL A 493 50.66 2.20 32.42
N THR A 494 49.73 2.17 33.38
CA THR A 494 49.46 0.97 34.19
C THR A 494 48.71 -0.07 33.37
N LEU A 495 47.72 0.34 32.58
CA LEU A 495 46.99 -0.55 31.66
C LEU A 495 47.91 -1.18 30.62
N LYS A 496 48.80 -0.40 29.98
CA LYS A 496 49.79 -0.93 29.03
C LYS A 496 50.72 -1.96 29.67
N ARG A 497 51.08 -1.79 30.94
CA ARG A 497 51.91 -2.76 31.67
C ARG A 497 51.15 -4.05 31.98
N VAL A 498 49.90 -3.95 32.43
CA VAL A 498 49.05 -5.11 32.74
C VAL A 498 48.76 -5.92 31.49
N LEU A 499 48.42 -5.26 30.38
CA LEU A 499 48.17 -5.92 29.10
C LEU A 499 49.41 -6.67 28.56
N LYS A 500 50.59 -6.05 28.65
CA LYS A 500 51.85 -6.74 28.30
C LYS A 500 52.08 -7.99 29.15
N ARG A 501 51.87 -7.87 30.47
CA ARG A 501 52.04 -9.00 31.40
C ARG A 501 51.06 -10.14 31.15
N MET A 502 49.80 -9.82 30.82
CA MET A 502 48.80 -10.84 30.46
C MET A 502 49.18 -11.62 29.20
N ILE A 503 49.77 -10.95 28.20
CA ILE A 503 50.25 -11.60 26.96
C ILE A 503 51.51 -12.43 27.23
N GLU A 504 52.40 -11.96 28.09
CA GLU A 504 53.62 -12.69 28.49
C GLU A 504 53.30 -13.95 29.32
N GLU A 505 52.30 -13.89 30.20
CA GLU A 505 51.91 -15.02 31.06
C GLU A 505 50.96 -16.01 30.37
N ASN A 506 50.21 -15.60 29.34
CA ASN A 506 49.22 -16.44 28.63
C ASN A 506 49.32 -16.22 27.10
N PRO A 507 50.22 -16.93 26.40
CA PRO A 507 50.50 -16.72 24.98
C PRO A 507 49.30 -16.90 24.04
N GLU A 508 48.33 -17.74 24.41
CA GLU A 508 47.11 -18.03 23.64
C GLU A 508 46.17 -16.83 23.49
N ILE A 509 46.24 -15.85 24.39
CA ILE A 509 45.38 -14.65 24.37
C ILE A 509 45.90 -13.64 23.34
N LYS A 510 47.13 -13.80 22.85
CA LYS A 510 47.76 -12.92 21.85
C LYS A 510 46.90 -12.77 20.59
N VAL A 511 46.29 -13.86 20.11
CA VAL A 511 45.43 -13.88 18.91
C VAL A 511 44.19 -13.00 19.09
N PHE A 512 43.66 -12.90 20.31
CA PHE A 512 42.53 -12.02 20.60
C PHE A 512 42.95 -10.55 20.60
N PHE A 513 44.12 -10.21 21.15
CA PHE A 513 44.61 -8.82 21.13
C PHE A 513 44.99 -8.34 19.74
N GLU A 514 45.54 -9.21 18.88
CA GLU A 514 45.84 -8.87 17.48
C GLU A 514 44.59 -8.44 16.71
N LYS A 515 43.41 -9.01 17.00
CA LYS A 515 42.13 -8.64 16.36
C LYS A 515 41.63 -7.23 16.73
N TYR A 516 41.97 -6.70 17.90
CA TYR A 516 41.44 -5.43 18.42
C TYR A 516 42.47 -4.29 18.43
N LEU A 517 43.75 -4.58 18.22
CA LEU A 517 44.84 -3.59 18.11
C LEU A 517 45.27 -3.30 16.66
N SER A 518 44.76 -4.05 15.68
CA SER A 518 44.80 -3.76 14.25
C SER A 518 43.69 -2.78 13.86
#